data_AF-A0A142GUF2-F1
#
_entry.id   AF-A0A142GUF2-F1
#
_cell.length_a   1.000
_cell.length_b   1.000
_cell.length_c   1.000
_cell.angle_alpha   90.00
_cell.angle_beta   90.00
_cell.angle_gamma   90.00
#
_symmetry.space_group_name_H-M   'P 1'
#
loop_
_entity.id
_entity.type
_entity.pdbx_description
1 polymer ?
#
loop_
_entity_poly.entity_id
_entity_poly.type
_entity_poly.pdbx_seq_one_letter_code
_entity_poly.pdbx_strand_id
1 'polypeptide(L)' 'SFPVRKGDKVQVMRGQKKKIGKIARADKKSKVYIDGIEIIKKDGTKTLYPINPSNSMILELDLEKKRV' A
#
# COMPACT_ATOMS: atom_id res chain seq x y z
N SER A 1 -12.77 -10.96 4.68
CA SER A 1 -11.83 -10.07 3.96
C SER A 1 -12.10 -8.64 4.40
N PHE A 2 -11.10 -7.92 4.92
CA PHE A 2 -11.24 -6.50 5.27
C PHE A 2 -10.73 -5.64 4.11
N PRO A 3 -11.49 -4.63 3.66
CA PRO A 3 -11.05 -3.79 2.54
C PRO A 3 -9.91 -2.87 2.97
N VAL A 4 -8.82 -2.91 2.22
CA VAL A 4 -7.66 -2.05 2.43
C VAL A 4 -8.00 -0.62 1.97
N ARG A 5 -7.72 0.39 2.80
CA ARG A 5 -8.06 1.79 2.54
C ARG A 5 -6.84 2.68 2.49
N LYS A 6 -7.00 3.88 1.92
CA LYS A 6 -6.01 4.94 2.02
C LYS A 6 -5.88 5.36 3.48
N GLY A 7 -4.66 5.59 3.95
CA GLY A 7 -4.37 5.98 5.34
C GLY A 7 -3.94 4.80 6.23
N ASP A 8 -4.38 3.57 5.92
CA ASP A 8 -3.99 2.39 6.68
C ASP A 8 -2.47 2.15 6.61
N LYS A 9 -1.90 1.74 7.74
CA LYS A 9 -0.48 1.37 7.83
C LYS A 9 -0.35 -0.12 7.60
N VAL A 10 0.48 -0.48 6.62
CA VAL A 10 0.65 -1.85 6.16
C VAL A 10 2.11 -2.24 6.11
N GLN A 11 2.37 -3.52 6.32
CA GLN A 11 3.66 -4.16 6.12
C GLN A 11 3.59 -5.11 4.94
N VAL A 12 4.55 -5.01 4.04
CA VAL A 12 4.69 -5.96 2.93
C VAL A 12 5.36 -7.24 3.44
N MET A 13 4.63 -8.35 3.42
CA MET A 13 5.09 -9.65 3.92
C MET A 13 5.87 -10.42 2.85
N ARG A 14 5.44 -10.32 1.59
CA ARG A 14 5.98 -11.11 0.47
C ARG A 14 6.58 -10.21 -0.62
N GLY A 15 7.64 -10.70 -1.26
CA GLY A 15 8.36 -10.01 -2.33
C GLY A 15 9.66 -9.34 -1.86
N GLN A 16 10.29 -8.58 -2.76
CA GLN A 16 11.60 -7.95 -2.52
C GLN A 16 11.52 -6.67 -1.68
N LYS A 17 10.36 -6.02 -1.64
CA LYS A 17 10.16 -4.73 -0.98
C LYS A 17 9.46 -4.89 0.37
N LYS A 18 10.09 -5.64 1.29
CA LYS A 18 9.61 -5.85 2.66
C LYS A 18 9.79 -4.58 3.50
N LYS A 19 8.85 -3.65 3.36
CA LYS A 19 8.82 -2.38 4.10
C LYS A 19 7.48 -2.18 4.76
N ILE A 20 7.49 -1.34 5.79
CA ILE A 20 6.31 -0.81 6.44
C ILE A 20 6.06 0.57 5.87
N GLY A 21 4.80 0.89 5.57
CA GLY A 21 4.42 2.22 5.10
C GLY A 21 2.93 2.44 5.17
N LYS A 22 2.52 3.67 4.85
CA LYS A 22 1.10 4.04 4.75
C LYS A 22 0.62 3.86 3.31
N ILE A 23 -0.65 3.53 3.14
CA ILE A 23 -1.26 3.42 1.82
C ILE A 23 -1.61 4.82 1.31
N ALA A 24 -0.86 5.27 0.30
CA ALA A 24 -1.13 6.50 -0.42
C ALA A 24 -2.33 6.35 -1.36
N ARG A 25 -2.41 5.20 -2.04
CA ARG A 25 -3.46 4.92 -3.01
C ARG A 25 -3.88 3.47 -3.00
N ALA A 26 -5.19 3.24 -3.00
CA ALA A 26 -5.80 1.96 -3.28
C ALA A 26 -6.67 2.09 -4.54
N ASP A 27 -6.43 1.24 -5.54
CA ASP A 27 -7.26 1.17 -6.74
C ASP A 27 -8.30 0.07 -6.62
N LYS A 28 -9.46 0.27 -7.27
CA LYS A 28 -10.56 -0.72 -7.32
C LYS A 28 -10.14 -2.07 -7.95
N LYS A 29 -9.07 -2.07 -8.76
CA LYS A 29 -8.49 -3.27 -9.40
C LYS A 29 -7.54 -4.05 -8.48
N SER A 30 -7.74 -3.99 -7.17
CA SER A 30 -6.99 -4.76 -6.17
C SER A 30 -5.48 -4.49 -6.14
N LYS A 31 -5.07 -3.23 -6.36
CA LYS A 31 -3.68 -2.80 -6.21
C LYS A 31 -3.57 -1.70 -5.17
N VAL A 32 -2.57 -1.81 -4.31
CA VAL A 32 -2.24 -0.82 -3.29
C VAL A 32 -0.85 -0.26 -3.55
N TYR A 33 -0.73 1.04 -3.28
CA TYR A 33 0.49 1.81 -3.42
C TYR A 33 0.85 2.35 -2.05
N ILE A 34 2.06 2.01 -1.61
CA ILE A 34 2.56 2.27 -0.27
C ILE A 34 3.67 3.30 -0.36
N ASP A 35 3.61 4.32 0.48
CA ASP A 35 4.67 5.33 0.57
C ASP A 35 5.99 4.69 1.04
N GLY A 36 7.09 5.05 0.37
CA GLY A 36 8.41 4.48 0.59
C GLY A 36 8.71 3.21 -0.23
N ILE A 37 7.74 2.75 -1.05
CA ILE A 37 7.94 1.70 -2.04
C ILE A 37 7.78 2.28 -3.45
N GLU A 38 8.90 2.72 -3.99
CA GLU A 38 8.98 3.34 -5.31
C GLU A 38 9.93 2.58 -6.24
N ILE A 39 9.70 2.75 -7.53
CA ILE A 39 10.57 2.32 -8.63
C ILE A 39 11.06 3.57 -9.33
N ILE A 40 12.37 3.60 -9.61
CA ILE A 40 12.97 4.58 -10.50
C ILE A 40 12.91 4.00 -11.91
N LYS A 41 12.25 4.70 -12.83
CA LYS A 41 12.22 4.34 -14.25
C LYS A 41 13.55 4.70 -14.91
N LYS A 42 13.78 4.19 -16.11
CA LYS A 42 14.98 4.53 -16.91
C LYS A 42 15.11 6.04 -17.14
N ASP A 43 13.98 6.74 -17.23
CA ASP A 43 13.90 8.18 -17.43
C ASP A 43 14.14 8.99 -16.13
N GLY A 44 14.55 8.33 -15.03
CA GLY A 44 14.79 8.95 -13.73
C GLY A 44 13.55 9.28 -12.91
N THR A 45 12.35 9.18 -13.50
CA THR A 45 11.09 9.44 -12.80
C THR A 45 10.79 8.36 -11.75
N LYS A 46 10.28 8.79 -10.58
CA LYS A 46 9.87 7.88 -9.51
C LYS A 46 8.39 7.56 -9.63
N THR A 47 8.03 6.29 -9.46
CA THR A 47 6.63 5.85 -9.47
C THR A 47 6.41 4.81 -8.38
N LEU A 48 5.27 4.88 -7.69
CA LEU A 48 4.92 3.92 -6.65
C LEU A 48 4.80 2.50 -7.21
N TYR A 49 5.38 1.54 -6.51
CA TYR A 49 5.31 0.13 -6.91
C TYR A 49 3.91 -0.43 -6.60
N PRO A 50 3.23 -1.05 -7.58
CA PRO A 50 1.92 -1.65 -7.36
C PRO A 50 2.05 -2.97 -6.57
N ILE A 51 1.37 -3.07 -5.43
CA ILE A 51 1.40 -4.25 -4.57
C ILE A 51 0.01 -4.89 -4.54
N ASN A 52 -0.02 -6.23 -4.55
CA ASN A 52 -1.25 -6.97 -4.30
C ASN A 52 -1.53 -6.95 -2.78
N PRO A 53 -2.72 -6.52 -2.32
CA PRO A 53 -3.07 -6.46 -0.91
C PRO A 53 -2.92 -7.81 -0.18
N SER A 54 -3.06 -8.95 -0.87
CA SER A 54 -2.84 -10.28 -0.28
C SER A 54 -1.38 -10.53 0.16
N ASN A 55 -0.43 -9.74 -0.33
CA ASN A 55 0.98 -9.80 0.06
C ASN A 55 1.33 -8.79 1.16
N SER A 56 0.35 -8.04 1.66
CA SER A 56 0.51 -7.06 2.73
C SER A 56 -0.35 -7.40 3.94
N MET A 57 0.13 -7.02 5.12
CA MET A 57 -0.57 -7.17 6.39
C MET A 57 -0.84 -5.78 6.97
N ILE A 58 -2.06 -5.55 7.46
CA ILE A 58 -2.43 -4.30 8.12
C ILE A 58 -1.86 -4.32 9.53
N LEU A 59 -1.12 -3.26 9.89
CA LEU A 59 -0.57 -3.06 11.24
C LEU A 59 -1.48 -2.14 12.05
N GLU A 60 -1.83 -0.98 11.49
CA GLU A 60 -2.69 0.02 12.12
C GLU A 60 -3.80 0.39 11.12
N LEU A 61 -5.04 0.34 11.60
CA LEU A 61 -6.21 0.78 10.86
C LEU A 61 -6.46 2.26 11.16
N ASP A 62 -6.65 3.04 10.11
CA ASP A 62 -7.11 4.41 10.28
C ASP A 62 -8.64 4.40 10.49
N LEU A 63 -9.04 4.52 11.77
CA LEU A 63 -10.44 4.43 12.19
C LEU A 63 -11.18 5.77 12.13
N GLU A 64 -10.55 6.85 11.64
CA GLU A 64 -11.17 8.18 11.63
C GLU A 64 -12.41 8.28 10.72
N LYS A 65 -12.56 7.39 9.73
CA LYS A 65 -13.80 7.31 8.94
C LYS A 65 -14.82 6.38 9.58
N LYS A 66 -15.59 6.96 10.49
CA LYS A 66 -16.89 6.47 10.98
C LYS A 66 -17.66 5.82 9.82
N ARG A 67 -17.86 4.50 9.91
CA ARG A 67 -18.78 3.76 9.03
C ARG A 67 -20.18 4.33 9.28
N VAL A 68 -20.75 4.96 8.26
CA VAL A 68 -22.19 5.11 8.10
C VAL A 68 -22.57 4.25 6.90
#